data_AF-A0A8J6BDG2-F1
#
_entry.id   AF-A0A8J6BDG2-F1
#
_cell.length_a   1.000
_cell.length_b   1.000
_cell.length_c   1.000
_cell.angle_alpha   90.00
_cell.angle_beta   90.00
_cell.angle_gamma   90.00
#
_symmetry.space_group_name_H-M   'P 1'
#
loop_
_entity.id
_entity.type
_entity.pdbx_description
1 polymer ?
#
loop_
_entity_poly.entity_id
_entity_poly.type
_entity_poly.pdbx_seq_one_letter_code
_entity_poly.pdbx_strand_id
1 'polypeptide(L)'
;SNVAASNAKLALFYDWLFFSPEKDSIMNIEPAILVMHHSMKPHPAITATLLDFMCRIIPNFYPPLEGHVRQGVFSSLTHIMEKRVLA
;
A
#
# COMPACT_ATOMS: atom_id res chain seq x y z
N SER A 1 -2.04 9.47 -18.41
CA SER A 1 -1.56 8.31 -19.20
C SER A 1 -1.38 7.11 -18.29
N ASN A 2 -1.39 5.89 -18.82
CA ASN A 2 -1.25 4.66 -18.01
C ASN A 2 0.10 4.60 -17.27
N VAL A 3 1.19 5.04 -17.91
CA VAL A 3 2.53 5.10 -17.30
C VAL A 3 2.55 6.01 -16.07
N ALA A 4 2.02 7.23 -16.19
CA ALA A 4 1.96 8.16 -15.07
C ALA A 4 1.11 7.63 -13.91
N ALA A 5 -0.01 6.97 -14.21
CA ALA A 5 -0.86 6.36 -13.18
C ALA A 5 -0.15 5.20 -12.46
N SER A 6 0.57 4.33 -13.18
CA SER A 6 1.35 3.25 -12.59
C SER A 6 2.48 3.78 -11.69
N ASN A 7 3.20 4.82 -12.13
CA ASN A 7 4.24 5.46 -11.32
C ASN A 7 3.66 6.10 -10.06
N ALA A 8 2.50 6.76 -10.16
CA ALA A 8 1.83 7.36 -9.01
C ALA A 8 1.40 6.31 -7.98
N LYS A 9 0.88 5.15 -8.43
CA LYS A 9 0.55 4.03 -7.54
C LYS A 9 1.79 3.46 -6.85
N LEU A 10 2.87 3.27 -7.60
CA LEU A 10 4.12 2.80 -7.01
C LEU A 10 4.64 3.78 -5.95
N ALA A 11 4.64 5.08 -6.25
CA ALA A 11 5.05 6.11 -5.31
C ALA A 11 4.18 6.11 -4.04
N LEU A 12 2.86 5.95 -4.19
CA LEU A 12 1.92 5.88 -3.07
C LEU A 12 2.15 4.66 -2.15
N PHE A 13 2.63 3.55 -2.71
CA PHE A 13 2.91 2.30 -1.97
C PHE A 13 4.41 2.09 -1.68
N TYR A 14 5.29 3.06 -1.97
CA TYR A 14 6.73 2.80 -1.92
C TYR A 14 7.21 2.48 -0.49
N ASP A 15 6.74 3.25 0.50
CA ASP A 15 7.05 3.03 1.91
C ASP A 15 6.41 1.75 2.49
N TRP A 16 5.45 1.15 1.78
CA TRP A 16 4.84 -0.12 2.19
C TRP A 16 5.73 -1.32 1.87
N LEU A 17 6.58 -1.23 0.84
CA LEU A 17 7.31 -2.39 0.31
C LEU A 17 8.27 -2.98 1.35
N PHE A 18 8.85 -2.18 2.23
CA PHE A 18 9.79 -2.66 3.25
C PHE A 18 9.51 -2.04 4.62
N PHE A 19 8.24 -1.72 4.89
CA PHE A 19 7.83 -1.04 6.11
C PHE A 19 8.29 -1.77 7.37
N SER A 20 8.93 -1.02 8.26
CA SER A 20 9.35 -1.46 9.58
C SER A 20 8.75 -0.54 10.65
N PRO A 21 7.88 -1.04 11.55
CA PRO A 21 7.22 -0.20 12.56
C PRO A 21 8.19 0.39 13.59
N GLU A 22 9.43 -0.10 13.66
CA GLU A 22 10.49 0.43 14.52
C GLU A 22 11.21 1.64 13.90
N LYS A 23 11.13 1.82 12.59
CA LYS A 23 11.90 2.82 11.84
C LYS A 23 11.01 3.81 11.09
N ASP A 24 9.92 3.32 10.52
CA ASP A 24 9.06 4.07 9.62
C ASP A 24 7.84 4.63 10.33
N SER A 25 7.35 5.77 9.85
CA SER A 25 6.18 6.44 10.43
C SER A 25 4.88 5.95 9.81
N ILE A 26 3.84 5.79 10.62
CA ILE A 26 2.47 5.50 10.15
C ILE A 26 1.98 6.51 9.11
N MET A 27 2.40 7.79 9.23
CA MET A 27 2.00 8.87 8.30
C MET A 27 2.45 8.64 6.86
N ASN A 28 3.47 7.80 6.64
CA ASN A 28 3.96 7.47 5.30
C ASN A 28 3.04 6.49 4.58
N ILE A 29 2.40 5.58 5.33
CA ILE A 29 1.58 4.50 4.78
C ILE A 29 0.07 4.78 4.89
N GLU A 30 -0.35 5.58 5.88
CA GLU A 30 -1.74 5.96 6.15
C GLU A 30 -2.48 6.55 4.92
N PRO A 31 -1.91 7.46 4.11
CA PRO A 31 -2.64 8.07 3.02
C PRO A 31 -3.18 7.05 2.00
N ALA A 32 -2.42 5.99 1.70
CA ALA A 32 -2.83 4.99 0.71
C ALA A 32 -4.08 4.21 1.18
N ILE A 33 -4.12 3.81 2.45
CA ILE A 33 -5.26 3.06 3.00
C ILE A 33 -6.49 3.96 3.20
N LEU A 34 -6.29 5.22 3.59
CA LEU A 34 -7.39 6.17 3.74
C LEU A 34 -8.00 6.54 2.38
N VAL A 35 -7.20 6.68 1.32
CA VAL A 35 -7.72 6.87 -0.05
C VAL A 35 -8.58 5.68 -0.45
N MET A 36 -8.12 4.45 -0.18
CA MET A 36 -8.89 3.24 -0.46
C MET A 36 -10.22 3.22 0.31
N HIS A 37 -10.21 3.47 1.61
CA HIS A 37 -11.40 3.47 2.46
C HIS A 37 -12.43 4.53 2.04
N HIS A 38 -11.99 5.79 1.90
CA HIS A 38 -12.90 6.89 1.58
C HIS A 38 -13.41 6.86 0.14
N SER A 39 -12.69 6.19 -0.77
CA SER A 39 -13.12 6.05 -2.18
C SER A 39 -14.12 4.91 -2.40
N MET A 40 -14.29 3.98 -1.45
CA MET A 40 -15.14 2.79 -1.65
C MET A 40 -16.58 3.13 -2.07
N LYS A 41 -17.17 4.18 -1.50
CA LYS A 41 -18.55 4.60 -1.79
C LYS A 41 -18.66 5.53 -3.01
N PRO A 42 -17.93 6.66 -3.09
CA PRO A 42 -18.09 7.59 -4.21
C PRO A 42 -17.40 7.11 -5.50
N HIS A 43 -16.29 6.38 -5.40
CA HIS A 43 -15.41 6.04 -6.52
C HIS A 43 -14.79 4.63 -6.37
N PRO A 44 -15.59 3.54 -6.37
CA PRO A 44 -15.12 2.17 -6.07
C PRO A 44 -13.99 1.68 -6.98
N ALA A 45 -13.90 2.21 -8.20
CA ALA A 45 -12.81 1.91 -9.14
C ALA A 45 -11.42 2.33 -8.61
N ILE A 46 -11.34 3.39 -7.81
CA ILE A 46 -10.08 3.83 -7.18
C ILE A 46 -9.61 2.77 -6.18
N THR A 47 -10.49 2.34 -5.27
CA THR A 47 -10.16 1.30 -4.29
C THR A 47 -9.78 0.00 -4.99
N ALA A 48 -10.55 -0.44 -5.99
CA ALA A 48 -10.28 -1.65 -6.73
C ALA A 48 -8.91 -1.62 -7.43
N THR A 49 -8.53 -0.51 -8.05
CA THR A 49 -7.25 -0.41 -8.77
C THR A 49 -6.05 -0.32 -7.84
N LEU A 50 -6.20 0.24 -6.63
CA LEU A 50 -5.14 0.29 -5.62
C LEU A 50 -4.94 -1.08 -4.96
N LEU A 51 -6.03 -1.80 -4.65
CA LEU A 51 -5.96 -3.17 -4.15
C LEU A 51 -5.33 -4.13 -5.17
N ASP A 52 -5.75 -4.07 -6.44
CA ASP A 52 -5.14 -4.87 -7.52
C ASP A 52 -3.65 -4.56 -7.67
N PHE A 53 -3.26 -3.28 -7.61
CA PHE A 53 -1.85 -2.88 -7.65
C PHE A 53 -1.06 -3.45 -6.47
N MET A 54 -1.58 -3.34 -5.24
CA MET A 54 -0.94 -3.85 -4.03
C MET A 54 -0.73 -5.38 -4.10
N CYS A 55 -1.70 -6.13 -4.60
CA CYS A 55 -1.55 -7.58 -4.77
C CYS A 55 -0.51 -7.94 -5.84
N ARG A 56 -0.45 -7.18 -6.95
CA ARG A 56 0.48 -7.45 -8.05
C ARG A 56 1.90 -7.01 -7.75
N ILE A 57 2.10 -5.94 -6.98
CA ILE A 57 3.45 -5.41 -6.74
C ILE A 57 4.28 -6.34 -5.84
N ILE A 58 3.64 -7.10 -4.95
CA ILE A 58 4.31 -8.03 -4.02
C ILE A 58 5.27 -9.01 -4.75
N PRO A 59 4.81 -9.83 -5.72
CA PRO A 59 5.71 -10.74 -6.44
C PRO A 59 6.50 -10.07 -7.58
N ASN A 60 6.13 -8.86 -8.02
CA ASN A 60 6.67 -8.27 -9.24
C ASN A 60 7.62 -7.08 -9.03
N PHE A 61 7.67 -6.47 -7.83
CA PHE A 61 8.54 -5.32 -7.59
C PHE A 61 10.02 -5.68 -7.81
N TYR A 62 10.47 -6.73 -7.12
CA TYR A 62 11.78 -7.33 -7.31
C TYR A 62 11.70 -8.79 -6.84
N PRO A 63 11.54 -9.76 -7.76
CA PRO A 63 11.25 -11.16 -7.42
C PRO A 63 12.21 -11.80 -6.39
N PRO A 64 13.54 -11.53 -6.41
CA PRO A 64 14.44 -12.07 -5.39
C PRO A 64 14.14 -11.62 -3.96
N LEU A 65 13.42 -10.51 -3.76
CA LEU A 65 13.02 -9.98 -2.46
C LEU A 65 11.50 -10.09 -2.20
N GLU A 66 10.76 -10.90 -2.96
CA GLU A 66 9.31 -11.07 -2.78
C GLU A 66 8.92 -11.28 -1.31
N GLY A 67 9.63 -12.16 -0.60
CA GLY A 67 9.34 -12.45 0.81
C GLY A 67 9.44 -11.22 1.71
N HIS A 68 10.42 -10.34 1.46
CA HIS A 68 10.58 -9.08 2.18
C HIS A 68 9.47 -8.09 1.81
N VAL A 69 9.10 -8.01 0.53
CA VAL A 69 8.01 -7.14 0.06
C VAL A 69 6.68 -7.54 0.68
N ARG A 70 6.39 -8.85 0.67
CA ARG A 70 5.21 -9.42 1.32
C ARG A 70 5.18 -9.10 2.81
N GLN A 71 6.32 -9.23 3.48
CA GLN A 71 6.44 -8.92 4.90
C GLN A 71 6.24 -7.43 5.18
N GLY A 72 6.80 -6.54 4.37
CA GLY A 72 6.61 -5.09 4.48
C GLY A 72 5.12 -4.72 4.40
N VAL A 73 4.43 -5.17 3.35
CA VAL A 73 3.00 -4.92 3.16
C VAL A 73 2.17 -5.50 4.31
N PHE A 74 2.49 -6.71 4.78
CA PHE A 74 1.83 -7.31 5.93
C PHE A 74 2.03 -6.47 7.20
N SER A 75 3.27 -6.10 7.49
CA SER A 75 3.62 -5.23 8.62
C SER A 75 2.93 -3.87 8.55
N SER A 76 2.81 -3.26 7.37
CA SER A 76 2.03 -2.03 7.18
C SER A 76 0.57 -2.21 7.57
N LEU A 77 -0.09 -3.26 7.06
CA LEU A 77 -1.50 -3.54 7.35
C LEU A 77 -1.74 -3.82 8.83
N THR A 78 -0.89 -4.62 9.47
CA THR A 78 -0.95 -4.87 10.92
C THR A 78 -0.81 -3.57 11.70
N HIS A 79 0.18 -2.73 11.35
CA HIS A 79 0.42 -1.48 12.06
C HIS A 79 -0.72 -0.46 11.89
N ILE A 80 -1.35 -0.41 10.71
CA ILE A 80 -2.55 0.38 10.44
C ILE A 80 -3.69 0.00 11.40
N MET A 81 -3.89 -1.30 11.65
CA MET A 81 -4.90 -1.79 12.58
C MET A 81 -4.55 -1.46 14.03
N GLU A 82 -3.28 -1.65 14.43
CA GLU A 82 -2.78 -1.32 15.77
C GLU A 82 -2.96 0.16 16.11
N LYS A 83 -2.69 1.04 15.14
CA LYS A 83 -2.84 2.50 15.27
C LYS A 83 -4.27 2.99 15.07
N ARG A 84 -5.22 2.09 14.76
CA ARG A 84 -6.64 2.41 14.51
C ARG A 84 -6.85 3.46 13.41
N VAL A 85 -5.99 3.42 12.38
CA VAL A 85 -6.17 4.25 11.19
C VAL A 85 -7.42 3.81 10.42
N LEU A 86 -7.69 2.50 10.40
CA LEU A 86 -8.99 1.94 10.04
C LEU A 86 -9.69 1.42 11.30
N ALA A 87 -11.00 1.62 11.36
CA ALA A 87 -11.87 1.23 12.46
C ALA A 87 -12.82 0.09 12.03
#